data_AF-A0A9D8ZJK2-F1
#
_entry.id   AF-A0A9D8ZJK2-F1
#
_cell.length_a   1.000
_cell.length_b   1.000
_cell.length_c   1.000
_cell.angle_alpha   90.00
_cell.angle_beta   90.00
_cell.angle_gamma   90.00
#
_symmetry.space_group_name_H-M   'P 1'
#
loop_
_entity.id
_entity.type
_entity.pdbx_description
1 polymer ?
#
loop_
_entity_poly.entity_id
_entity_poly.type
_entity_poly.pdbx_seq_one_letter_code
_entity_poly.pdbx_strand_id
1 'polypeptide(L)'
;MALKIKDKMWCATSALLVLTLAACTNAEIRATRIGSVNANPLQQQLYLQYGELAFRKQTEGNSASARHFELKAARAAAGRDVVSDRPDNPDALADFVRLHFAISDGTAVPAIRARAQVMFDCWLEEQEQNLDRDDIQACRQEFERALALLTGTLAMKANPS
;
A
#
# COMPACT_ATOMS: atom_id res chain seq x y z
N MET A 1 55.85 -3.37 64.48
CA MET A 1 55.48 -4.38 65.49
C MET A 1 54.03 -4.81 65.22
N ALA A 2 53.84 -6.11 64.99
CA ALA A 2 52.60 -6.90 65.07
C ALA A 2 51.37 -6.52 64.21
N LEU A 3 51.13 -7.33 63.17
CA LEU A 3 49.79 -7.73 62.70
C LEU A 3 48.98 -8.34 63.85
N LYS A 4 47.67 -8.05 63.90
CA LYS A 4 46.68 -8.99 64.45
C LYS A 4 45.41 -8.98 63.60
N ILE A 5 45.27 -10.05 62.84
CA ILE A 5 44.09 -10.46 62.08
C ILE A 5 43.00 -10.87 63.10
N LYS A 6 41.77 -10.43 62.88
CA LYS A 6 40.59 -11.12 63.40
C LYS A 6 39.64 -11.39 62.25
N ASP A 7 39.71 -12.64 61.81
CA ASP A 7 38.78 -13.25 60.89
C ASP A 7 37.36 -13.19 61.47
N LYS A 8 36.43 -12.63 60.69
CA LYS A 8 35.01 -12.98 60.77
C LYS A 8 34.41 -12.83 59.38
N MET A 9 34.75 -13.80 58.55
CA MET A 9 34.02 -14.09 57.32
C MET A 9 32.74 -14.83 57.71
N TRP A 10 31.62 -14.12 57.75
CA TRP A 10 30.29 -14.70 57.77
C TRP A 10 29.65 -14.44 56.40
N CYS A 11 29.44 -15.51 55.65
CA CYS A 11 28.65 -15.54 54.42
C CYS A 11 27.22 -15.06 54.68
N ALA A 12 26.86 -13.87 54.21
CA ALA A 12 25.47 -13.51 54.02
C ALA A 12 25.31 -12.91 52.62
N THR A 13 25.06 -13.82 51.68
CA THR A 13 24.41 -13.58 50.41
C THR A 13 23.27 -12.56 50.51
N SER A 14 23.25 -11.53 49.67
CA SER A 14 22.01 -11.00 49.09
C SER A 14 22.29 -10.01 47.95
N ALA A 15 21.91 -10.48 46.76
CA ALA A 15 21.39 -9.71 45.63
C ALA A 15 22.23 -8.58 45.05
N LEU A 16 23.07 -8.99 44.10
CA LEU A 16 23.44 -8.27 42.89
C LEU A 16 22.21 -7.58 42.26
N LEU A 17 22.19 -6.25 42.18
CA LEU A 17 21.30 -5.52 41.27
C LEU A 17 22.18 -4.72 40.29
N VAL A 18 22.73 -5.42 39.31
CA VAL A 18 23.29 -4.76 38.13
C VAL A 18 22.10 -4.34 37.26
N LEU A 19 21.79 -3.05 37.27
CA LEU A 19 20.96 -2.46 36.21
C LEU A 19 21.77 -2.49 34.91
N THR A 20 21.64 -3.56 34.14
CA THR A 20 21.96 -3.51 32.72
C THR A 20 20.82 -2.79 32.03
N LEU A 21 21.01 -1.51 31.70
CA LEU A 21 20.18 -0.87 30.69
C LEU A 21 20.49 -1.55 29.35
N ALA A 22 19.70 -2.58 29.02
CA ALA A 22 19.54 -3.00 27.65
C ALA A 22 18.87 -1.84 26.90
N ALA A 23 19.68 -0.98 26.29
CA ALA A 23 19.22 -0.10 25.24
C ALA A 23 18.74 -0.98 24.08
N CYS A 24 17.45 -1.35 24.11
CA CYS A 24 16.77 -1.91 22.96
C CYS A 24 16.81 -0.85 21.85
N THR A 25 17.82 -0.97 21.00
CA THR A 25 17.82 -0.65 19.56
C THR A 25 16.81 0.41 19.14
N ASN A 26 17.28 1.64 18.99
CA ASN A 26 16.56 2.65 18.22
C ASN A 26 16.36 2.14 16.79
N ALA A 27 15.09 1.98 16.44
CA ALA A 27 14.56 1.82 15.10
C ALA A 27 15.34 0.88 14.18
N GLU A 28 14.83 -0.34 14.01
CA GLU A 28 14.81 -0.90 12.66
C GLU A 28 14.22 0.20 11.77
N ILE A 29 15.08 0.83 10.97
CA ILE A 29 14.64 1.55 9.80
C ILE A 29 13.87 0.50 9.00
N ARG A 30 12.53 0.57 9.02
CA ARG A 30 11.66 -0.17 8.09
C ARG A 30 11.83 0.39 6.67
N ALA A 31 13.07 0.37 6.19
CA ALA A 31 13.45 0.56 4.80
C ALA A 31 13.78 -0.81 4.19
N THR A 32 12.88 -1.79 4.38
CA THR A 32 12.90 -3.08 3.68
C THR A 32 11.48 -3.56 3.35
N ARG A 33 10.54 -2.64 3.08
CA ARG A 33 9.31 -2.96 2.33
C ARG A 33 9.38 -2.63 0.84
N ILE A 34 10.57 -2.41 0.31
CA ILE A 34 10.88 -2.61 -1.11
C ILE A 34 11.73 -3.87 -1.17
N GLY A 35 11.10 -5.05 -1.13
CA GLY A 35 11.87 -6.30 -1.08
C GLY A 35 11.10 -7.52 -0.60
N SER A 36 9.87 -7.71 -1.08
CA SER A 36 9.44 -9.09 -1.28
C SER A 36 10.24 -9.61 -2.47
N VAL A 37 11.00 -10.70 -2.27
CA VAL A 37 11.71 -11.44 -3.33
C VAL A 37 10.75 -11.89 -4.46
N ASN A 38 9.43 -11.74 -4.27
CA ASN A 38 8.37 -12.20 -5.16
C ASN A 38 7.52 -11.08 -5.80
N ALA A 39 7.75 -9.80 -5.51
CA ALA A 39 6.93 -8.73 -6.10
C ALA A 39 7.51 -8.25 -7.44
N ASN A 40 6.76 -8.43 -8.52
CA ASN A 40 7.05 -7.88 -9.84
C ASN A 40 6.79 -6.35 -9.87
N PRO A 41 7.25 -5.64 -10.91
CA PRO A 41 7.08 -4.18 -10.99
C PRO A 41 5.63 -3.69 -10.90
N LEU A 42 4.64 -4.47 -11.37
CA LEU A 42 3.23 -4.12 -11.23
C LEU A 42 2.80 -4.22 -9.76
N GLN A 43 3.16 -5.30 -9.07
CA GLN A 43 2.83 -5.48 -7.66
C GLN A 43 3.46 -4.40 -6.78
N GLN A 44 4.67 -3.95 -7.09
CA GLN A 44 5.26 -2.79 -6.41
C GLN A 44 4.41 -1.52 -6.59
N GLN A 45 3.92 -1.27 -7.81
CA GLN A 45 3.10 -0.10 -8.10
C GLN A 45 1.70 -0.20 -7.47
N LEU A 46 1.09 -1.38 -7.46
CA LEU A 46 -0.18 -1.62 -6.78
C LEU A 46 -0.05 -1.42 -5.26
N TYR A 47 1.06 -1.87 -4.64
CA TYR A 47 1.32 -1.60 -3.22
C TYR A 47 1.34 -0.11 -2.91
N LEU A 48 2.10 0.67 -3.69
CA LEU A 48 2.22 2.12 -3.48
C LEU A 48 0.87 2.82 -3.66
N GLN A 49 0.16 2.52 -4.74
CA GLN A 49 -1.04 3.27 -5.10
C GLN A 49 -2.27 2.87 -4.27
N TYR A 50 -2.45 1.60 -3.91
CA TYR A 50 -3.49 1.24 -2.93
C TYR A 50 -3.16 1.74 -1.53
N GLY A 51 -1.88 1.83 -1.15
CA GLY A 51 -1.47 2.44 0.12
C GLY A 51 -1.88 3.92 0.18
N GLU A 52 -1.68 4.65 -0.91
CA GLU A 52 -2.12 6.05 -1.04
C GLU A 52 -3.65 6.19 -0.97
N LEU A 53 -4.39 5.34 -1.69
CA LEU A 53 -5.86 5.36 -1.64
C LEU A 53 -6.37 5.03 -0.23
N ALA A 54 -5.77 4.05 0.44
CA ALA A 54 -6.11 3.70 1.81
C ALA A 54 -5.87 4.87 2.77
N PHE A 55 -4.73 5.57 2.63
CA PHE A 55 -4.42 6.75 3.42
C PHE A 55 -5.46 7.86 3.18
N ARG A 56 -5.83 8.11 1.93
CA ARG A 56 -6.89 9.07 1.59
C ARG A 56 -8.21 8.72 2.28
N LYS A 57 -8.67 7.47 2.17
CA LYS A 57 -9.91 7.01 2.83
C LYS A 57 -9.84 7.16 4.35
N GLN A 58 -8.66 6.96 4.94
CA GLN A 58 -8.46 7.21 6.36
C GLN A 58 -8.58 8.71 6.70
N THR A 59 -8.06 9.61 5.87
CA THR A 59 -8.17 11.06 6.07
C THR A 59 -9.60 11.59 5.86
N GLU A 60 -10.39 10.93 5.01
CA GLU A 60 -11.82 11.18 4.83
C GLU A 60 -12.67 10.63 6.00
N GLY A 61 -12.06 9.92 6.95
CA GLY A 61 -12.76 9.29 8.08
C GLY A 61 -13.45 7.97 7.71
N ASN A 62 -13.24 7.45 6.50
CA ASN A 62 -13.79 6.16 6.08
C ASN A 62 -12.80 5.00 6.38
N SER A 63 -12.80 4.55 7.63
CA SER A 63 -11.92 3.47 8.09
C SER A 63 -12.20 2.12 7.43
N ALA A 64 -13.44 1.87 6.99
CA ALA A 64 -13.80 0.61 6.34
C ALA A 64 -13.14 0.50 4.95
N SER A 65 -13.24 1.54 4.14
CA SER A 65 -12.62 1.60 2.81
C SER A 65 -11.09 1.71 2.94
N ALA A 66 -10.58 2.44 3.94
CA ALA A 66 -9.15 2.45 4.25
C ALA A 66 -8.62 1.04 4.53
N ARG A 67 -9.31 0.27 5.39
CA ARG A 67 -8.97 -1.13 5.69
C ARG A 67 -9.00 -2.02 4.45
N HIS A 68 -10.01 -1.85 3.60
CA HIS A 68 -10.14 -2.60 2.35
C HIS A 68 -8.94 -2.37 1.42
N PHE A 69 -8.59 -1.11 1.15
CA PHE A 69 -7.46 -0.79 0.27
C PHE A 69 -6.10 -1.11 0.91
N GLU A 70 -5.95 -1.01 2.23
CA GLU A 70 -4.75 -1.52 2.94
C GLU A 70 -4.55 -3.02 2.71
N LEU A 71 -5.62 -3.82 2.74
CA LEU A 71 -5.53 -5.26 2.49
C LEU A 71 -5.10 -5.56 1.05
N LYS A 72 -5.57 -4.76 0.07
CA LYS A 72 -5.12 -4.85 -1.33
C LYS A 72 -3.65 -4.46 -1.47
N ALA A 73 -3.21 -3.39 -0.82
CA ALA A 73 -1.79 -3.00 -0.76
C ALA A 73 -0.92 -4.11 -0.14
N ALA A 74 -1.36 -4.69 0.98
CA ALA A 74 -0.64 -5.78 1.66
C ALA A 74 -0.54 -7.05 0.80
N ARG A 75 -1.59 -7.40 0.05
CA ARG A 75 -1.55 -8.51 -0.92
C ARG A 75 -0.53 -8.24 -2.03
N ALA A 76 -0.51 -7.03 -2.58
CA ALA A 76 0.45 -6.64 -3.61
C ALA A 76 1.89 -6.70 -3.08
N ALA A 77 2.15 -6.20 -1.88
CA ALA A 77 3.46 -6.31 -1.22
C ALA A 77 3.90 -7.76 -0.99
N ALA A 78 2.95 -8.67 -0.76
CA ALA A 78 3.21 -10.11 -0.64
C ALA A 78 3.46 -10.81 -1.99
N GLY A 79 3.47 -10.07 -3.12
CA GLY A 79 3.61 -10.63 -4.46
C GLY A 79 2.38 -11.43 -4.93
N ARG A 80 1.23 -11.26 -4.26
CA ARG A 80 -0.02 -11.93 -4.65
C ARG A 80 -0.72 -11.13 -5.74
N ASP A 81 -1.51 -11.82 -6.55
CA ASP A 81 -2.38 -11.16 -7.51
C ASP A 81 -3.40 -10.27 -6.80
N VAL A 82 -3.56 -9.06 -7.33
CA VAL A 82 -4.50 -8.06 -6.85
C VAL A 82 -5.25 -7.53 -8.06
N VAL A 83 -6.55 -7.75 -8.10
CA VAL A 83 -7.45 -7.31 -9.16
C VAL A 83 -8.30 -6.13 -8.68
N SER A 84 -8.89 -5.37 -9.61
CA SER A 84 -9.91 -4.38 -9.29
C SER A 84 -11.14 -5.04 -8.68
N ASP A 85 -11.89 -4.27 -7.90
CA ASP A 85 -13.16 -4.71 -7.37
C ASP A 85 -14.18 -4.84 -8.50
N ARG A 86 -15.03 -5.85 -8.40
CA ARG A 86 -16.04 -6.11 -9.42
C ARG A 86 -17.26 -5.21 -9.13
N PRO A 87 -17.71 -4.40 -10.09
CA PRO A 87 -18.92 -3.60 -9.90
C PRO A 87 -20.18 -4.46 -9.93
N ASP A 88 -21.18 -4.07 -9.12
CA ASP A 88 -22.51 -4.67 -9.14
C ASP A 88 -23.45 -3.98 -10.14
N ASN A 89 -23.18 -2.71 -10.49
CA ASN A 89 -23.99 -1.97 -11.45
C ASN A 89 -23.51 -2.20 -12.90
N PRO A 90 -24.45 -2.29 -13.87
CA PRO A 90 -24.11 -2.60 -15.27
C PRO A 90 -23.30 -1.49 -15.96
N ASP A 91 -23.45 -0.24 -15.53
CA ASP A 91 -22.76 0.90 -16.15
C ASP A 91 -21.24 0.83 -15.90
N ALA A 92 -20.83 0.48 -14.68
CA ALA A 92 -19.43 0.27 -14.33
C ALA A 92 -18.87 -1.06 -14.86
N LEU A 93 -19.72 -2.04 -15.18
CA LEU A 93 -19.27 -3.33 -15.71
C LEU A 93 -18.60 -3.19 -17.08
N ALA A 94 -19.07 -2.27 -17.94
CA ALA A 94 -18.43 -1.98 -19.22
C ALA A 94 -17.00 -1.45 -19.02
N ASP A 95 -16.80 -0.56 -18.06
CA ASP A 95 -15.49 0.01 -17.74
C ASP A 95 -14.56 -1.00 -17.06
N PHE A 96 -15.11 -1.90 -16.23
CA PHE A 96 -14.39 -3.03 -15.67
C PHE A 96 -13.82 -3.93 -16.78
N VAL A 97 -14.63 -4.25 -17.80
CA VAL A 97 -14.16 -5.05 -18.96
C VAL A 97 -13.09 -4.30 -19.75
N ARG A 98 -13.28 -3.00 -20.03
CA ARG A 98 -12.28 -2.15 -20.70
C ARG A 98 -10.95 -2.14 -19.95
N LEU A 99 -10.99 -1.97 -18.63
CA LEU A 99 -9.83 -1.99 -17.75
C LEU A 99 -9.07 -3.32 -17.85
N HIS A 100 -9.76 -4.44 -17.67
CA HIS A 100 -9.12 -5.76 -17.67
C HIS A 100 -8.55 -6.14 -19.04
N PHE A 101 -9.18 -5.71 -20.14
CA PHE A 101 -8.61 -5.84 -21.48
C PHE A 101 -7.36 -4.98 -21.65
N ALA A 102 -7.38 -3.72 -21.20
CA ALA A 102 -6.23 -2.83 -21.33
C ALA A 102 -5.03 -3.23 -20.45
N ILE A 103 -5.28 -3.82 -19.28
CA ILE A 103 -4.22 -4.29 -18.37
C ILE A 103 -3.63 -5.63 -18.81
N SER A 104 -4.34 -6.44 -19.60
CA SER A 104 -3.82 -7.72 -20.11
C SER A 104 -2.87 -7.56 -21.30
N ASP A 105 -2.89 -6.40 -21.96
CA ASP A 105 -1.89 -6.02 -22.96
C ASP A 105 -0.52 -5.84 -22.29
N GLY A 106 0.37 -6.81 -22.49
CA GLY A 106 1.67 -6.94 -21.80
C GLY A 106 2.69 -5.84 -22.12
N THR A 107 2.35 -4.88 -22.99
CA THR A 107 3.22 -3.75 -23.37
C THR A 107 3.11 -2.55 -22.42
N ALA A 108 2.09 -2.52 -21.54
CA ALA A 108 1.81 -1.35 -20.72
C ALA A 108 2.75 -1.17 -19.51
N VAL A 109 3.12 0.09 -19.24
CA VAL A 109 3.98 0.48 -18.12
C VAL A 109 3.32 0.10 -16.78
N PRO A 110 4.00 -0.63 -15.87
CA PRO A 110 3.43 -1.10 -14.61
C PRO A 110 2.74 -0.03 -13.76
N ALA A 111 3.31 1.19 -13.72
CA ALA A 111 2.74 2.30 -12.97
C ALA A 111 1.38 2.77 -13.54
N ILE A 112 1.23 2.77 -14.87
CA ILE A 112 -0.01 3.17 -15.55
C ILE A 112 -1.07 2.08 -15.36
N ARG A 113 -0.70 0.80 -15.45
CA ARG A 113 -1.59 -0.33 -15.17
C ARG A 113 -2.15 -0.26 -13.75
N ALA A 114 -1.27 -0.07 -12.77
CA ALA A 114 -1.68 0.11 -11.38
C ALA A 114 -2.58 1.35 -11.21
N ARG A 115 -2.25 2.47 -11.87
CA ARG A 115 -3.05 3.69 -11.80
C ARG A 115 -4.46 3.50 -12.33
N ALA A 116 -4.61 2.85 -13.50
CA ALA A 116 -5.92 2.56 -14.06
C ALA A 116 -6.76 1.70 -13.11
N GLN A 117 -6.16 0.65 -12.54
CA GLN A 117 -6.87 -0.23 -11.61
C GLN A 117 -7.29 0.48 -10.32
N VAL A 118 -6.36 1.18 -9.66
CA VAL A 118 -6.64 1.85 -8.38
C VAL A 118 -7.63 2.99 -8.53
N MET A 119 -7.60 3.73 -9.64
CA MET A 119 -8.56 4.82 -9.88
C MET A 119 -9.93 4.31 -10.31
N PHE A 120 -10.01 3.13 -10.95
CA PHE A 120 -11.29 2.46 -11.17
C PHE A 120 -11.94 2.07 -9.83
N ASP A 121 -11.17 1.46 -8.92
CA ASP A 121 -11.69 1.08 -7.60
C ASP A 121 -12.04 2.29 -6.74
N CYS A 122 -11.25 3.37 -6.83
CA CYS A 122 -11.63 4.64 -6.20
C CYS A 122 -12.99 5.09 -6.73
N TRP A 123 -13.17 5.16 -8.05
CA TRP A 123 -14.42 5.62 -8.65
C TRP A 123 -15.62 4.72 -8.29
N LEU A 124 -15.42 3.40 -8.20
CA LEU A 124 -16.46 2.48 -7.74
C LEU A 124 -16.88 2.80 -6.31
N GLU A 125 -15.91 2.93 -5.40
CA GLU A 125 -16.12 3.24 -4.00
C GLU A 125 -16.80 4.62 -3.79
N GLU A 126 -16.32 5.67 -4.48
CA GLU A 126 -16.93 7.00 -4.36
C GLU A 126 -18.38 7.01 -4.86
N GLN A 127 -18.69 6.26 -5.91
CA GLN A 127 -20.06 6.14 -6.40
C GLN A 127 -20.97 5.39 -5.44
N GLU A 128 -20.47 4.33 -4.80
CA GLU A 128 -21.23 3.58 -3.80
C GLU A 128 -21.53 4.43 -2.56
N GLN A 129 -20.59 5.30 -2.16
CA GLN A 129 -20.81 6.25 -1.08
C GLN A 129 -21.74 7.39 -1.49
N ASN A 130 -21.60 7.91 -2.72
CA ASN A 130 -22.38 9.03 -3.27
C ASN A 130 -22.44 10.26 -2.34
N LEU A 131 -21.33 10.57 -1.67
CA LEU A 131 -21.22 11.66 -0.70
C LEU A 131 -20.62 12.94 -1.28
N ASP A 132 -19.55 12.81 -2.09
CA ASP A 132 -18.83 13.92 -2.69
C ASP A 132 -18.75 13.76 -4.21
N ARG A 133 -19.33 14.71 -4.94
CA ARG A 133 -19.37 14.70 -6.41
C ARG A 133 -18.02 15.00 -7.03
N ASP A 134 -17.19 15.79 -6.35
CA ASP A 134 -15.88 16.19 -6.84
C ASP A 134 -14.92 15.00 -6.75
N ASP A 135 -15.00 14.20 -5.69
CA ASP A 135 -14.20 12.96 -5.57
C ASP A 135 -14.62 11.90 -6.59
N ILE A 136 -15.93 11.69 -6.79
CA ILE A 136 -16.44 10.80 -7.86
C ILE A 136 -15.86 11.22 -9.21
N GLN A 137 -15.91 12.52 -9.51
CA GLN A 137 -15.42 13.05 -10.77
C GLN A 137 -13.90 12.93 -10.89
N ALA A 138 -13.15 13.26 -9.83
CA ALA A 138 -11.70 13.19 -9.81
C ALA A 138 -11.23 11.74 -10.05
N CYS A 139 -11.77 10.76 -9.32
CA CYS A 139 -11.42 9.37 -9.51
C CYS A 139 -11.81 8.85 -10.90
N ARG A 140 -12.96 9.25 -11.44
CA ARG A 140 -13.34 8.91 -12.83
C ARG A 140 -12.38 9.48 -13.86
N GLN A 141 -11.99 10.75 -13.72
CA GLN A 141 -11.08 11.41 -14.66
C GLN A 141 -9.68 10.77 -14.64
N GLU A 142 -9.16 10.46 -13.46
CA GLU A 142 -7.88 9.78 -13.30
C GLU A 142 -7.90 8.36 -13.88
N PHE A 143 -9.00 7.63 -13.70
CA PHE A 143 -9.23 6.33 -14.34
C PHE A 143 -9.18 6.42 -15.86
N GLU A 144 -10.00 7.31 -16.46
CA GLU A 144 -10.05 7.44 -17.92
C GLU A 144 -8.71 7.91 -18.50
N ARG A 145 -8.00 8.81 -17.81
CA ARG A 145 -6.67 9.23 -18.26
C ARG A 145 -5.68 8.08 -18.27
N ALA A 146 -5.64 7.28 -17.20
CA ALA A 146 -4.75 6.12 -17.13
C ALA A 146 -5.13 5.06 -18.19
N LEU A 147 -6.42 4.79 -18.37
CA LEU A 147 -6.91 3.85 -19.38
C LEU A 147 -6.57 4.32 -20.81
N ALA A 148 -6.64 5.62 -21.06
CA ALA A 148 -6.28 6.19 -22.35
C ALA A 148 -4.76 6.12 -22.63
N LEU A 149 -3.92 6.16 -21.60
CA LEU A 149 -2.48 5.87 -21.72
C LEU A 149 -2.23 4.39 -22.02
N LEU A 150 -2.96 3.47 -21.39
CA LEU A 150 -2.82 2.03 -21.65
C LEU A 150 -3.19 1.65 -23.09
N THR A 151 -4.21 2.30 -23.64
CA THR A 151 -4.74 2.02 -24.98
C THR A 151 -4.03 2.80 -26.09
N GLY A 152 -3.02 3.60 -25.76
CA GLY A 152 -2.30 4.44 -26.72
C GLY A 152 -3.13 5.60 -27.31
N THR A 153 -4.36 5.82 -26.84
CA THR A 153 -5.26 6.87 -27.37
C THR A 153 -4.75 8.28 -27.05
N LEU A 154 -4.12 8.50 -25.90
CA LEU A 154 -3.48 9.78 -25.57
C LEU A 154 -2.20 10.04 -26.36
N ALA A 155 -1.39 8.99 -26.60
CA ALA A 155 -0.20 9.10 -27.44
C ALA A 155 -0.58 9.46 -28.90
N MET A 156 -1.68 8.89 -29.41
CA MET A 156 -2.21 9.18 -30.74
C MET A 156 -2.76 10.61 -30.86
N LYS A 157 -3.41 11.14 -29.82
CA LYS A 157 -3.93 12.53 -29.83
C LYS A 157 -2.83 13.60 -29.80
N ALA A 158 -1.66 13.29 -29.23
CA ALA A 158 -0.53 14.22 -29.15
C ALA A 158 0.28 14.33 -30.45
N ASN A 159 0.05 13.45 -31.43
CA ASN A 159 0.71 13.48 -32.72
C ASN A 159 -0.32 13.45 -33.87
N PRO A 160 -1.09 14.52 -34.09
CA PRO A 160 -1.92 14.63 -35.29
C PRO A 160 -1.00 14.84 -36.50
N SER A 161 -0.99 13.86 -37.40
CA SER A 161 -0.42 13.95 -38.74
C SER A 161 -1.03 15.09 -39.56
#